data_AF-A0A958NH88-F1
#
_entry.id   AF-A0A958NH88-F1
#
_cell.length_a   1.000
_cell.length_b   1.000
_cell.length_c   1.000
_cell.angle_alpha   90.00
_cell.angle_beta   90.00
_cell.angle_gamma   90.00
#
_symmetry.space_group_name_H-M   'P 1'
#
loop_
_entity.id
_entity.type
_entity.pdbx_description
1 polymer ?
#
loop_
_entity_poly.entity_id
_entity_poly.type
_entity_poly.pdbx_seq_one_letter_code
_entity_poly.pdbx_strand_id
1 'polypeptide(L)'
;MKSFKNYISISIILIVMVSFMSCEDDNNSQQDEDVFAGCCSDEPIFGPNVDNLDHSVGGEISVSHILTPNGDGFNEFFGVINLDNYPNHTVTIYNYEDQIVFESSNYVAFENLFPDVEFAQVNTVYPDGTYKYKIVIEDEQTFTKSGTFCLYSGNPPIAAEEQNFSECIEAGEFDPILSGF
;
A
#
# COMPACT_ATOMS: atom_id res chain seq x y z
N MET A 1 59.83 48.16 38.11
CA MET A 1 58.56 48.52 38.77
C MET A 1 57.43 47.89 37.98
N LYS A 2 56.56 47.10 38.63
CA LYS A 2 55.45 46.40 37.98
C LYS A 2 54.35 47.36 37.53
N SER A 3 53.62 46.89 36.51
CA SER A 3 52.30 47.30 36.01
C SER A 3 52.34 48.09 34.71
N PHE A 4 51.73 47.55 33.65
CA PHE A 4 50.62 48.21 32.92
C PHE A 4 49.90 47.21 32.00
N LYS A 5 48.58 47.11 32.23
CA LYS A 5 47.46 46.89 31.29
C LYS A 5 47.31 45.56 30.51
N ASN A 6 46.24 44.84 30.85
CA ASN A 6 45.37 44.08 29.95
C ASN A 6 45.00 44.89 28.70
N TYR A 7 44.70 44.22 27.59
CA TYR A 7 43.64 44.46 26.56
C TYR A 7 44.12 43.89 25.21
N ILE A 8 43.88 42.61 24.94
CA ILE A 8 43.77 42.14 23.55
C ILE A 8 42.32 41.71 23.35
N SER A 9 41.70 42.47 22.46
CA SER A 9 40.29 42.48 22.13
C SER A 9 39.88 41.20 21.43
N ILE A 10 38.76 40.65 21.90
CA ILE A 10 37.69 39.96 21.20
C ILE A 10 37.82 40.01 19.66
N SER A 11 37.90 38.83 19.01
CA SER A 11 36.84 38.27 18.13
C SER A 11 37.34 37.53 16.89
N ILE A 12 36.71 36.36 16.63
CA ILE A 12 36.42 35.76 15.30
C ILE A 12 37.67 35.06 14.68
N ILE A 13 37.76 33.75 14.46
CA ILE A 13 36.82 32.81 13.84
C ILE A 13 37.05 31.41 14.42
N LEU A 14 35.94 30.80 14.81
CA LEU A 14 35.73 29.37 15.03
C LEU A 14 35.97 28.61 13.72
N ILE A 15 37.19 28.16 13.44
CA ILE A 15 37.42 27.08 12.46
C ILE A 15 37.52 25.80 13.27
N VAL A 16 36.36 25.30 13.72
CA VAL A 16 36.26 23.88 14.04
C VAL A 16 36.41 23.19 12.69
N MET A 17 37.54 22.52 12.50
CA MET A 17 37.65 21.41 11.56
C MET A 17 36.55 20.42 11.93
N VAL A 18 35.36 20.60 11.37
CA VAL A 18 34.47 19.48 11.13
C VAL A 18 35.12 18.78 9.96
N SER A 19 35.88 17.74 10.29
CA SER A 19 36.25 16.72 9.33
C SER A 19 34.94 16.23 8.72
N PHE A 20 34.58 16.77 7.55
CA PHE A 20 33.62 16.11 6.70
C PHE A 20 34.28 14.79 6.34
N MET A 21 33.88 13.75 7.07
CA MET A 21 34.01 12.39 6.57
C MET A 21 33.09 12.35 5.35
N SER A 22 33.63 12.74 4.20
CA SER A 22 33.06 12.41 2.91
C SER A 22 33.13 10.90 2.81
N CYS A 23 32.01 10.22 3.05
CA CYS A 23 31.82 8.89 2.46
C CYS A 23 31.70 9.12 0.96
N GLU A 24 32.83 8.96 0.28
CA GLU A 24 32.89 8.72 -1.15
C GLU A 24 32.61 7.23 -1.31
N ASP A 25 31.32 6.88 -1.25
CA ASP A 25 30.84 5.57 -1.71
C ASP A 25 30.37 5.76 -3.14
N ASP A 26 31.27 5.49 -4.08
CA ASP A 26 30.94 5.18 -5.47
C ASP A 26 30.16 3.87 -5.52
N ASN A 27 28.93 3.88 -5.03
CA ASN A 27 27.93 2.87 -5.34
C ASN A 27 26.69 3.61 -5.83
N ASN A 28 26.68 3.88 -7.13
CA ASN A 28 25.42 4.00 -7.87
C ASN A 28 24.76 2.61 -7.93
N SER A 29 24.42 2.06 -6.77
CA SER A 29 23.29 1.16 -6.65
C SER A 29 22.13 2.08 -6.33
N GLN A 30 21.34 2.42 -7.35
CA GLN A 30 19.95 2.80 -7.12
C GLN A 30 19.42 1.74 -6.15
N GLN A 31 19.14 2.14 -4.91
CA GLN A 31 18.43 1.27 -4.00
C GLN A 31 17.05 1.17 -4.61
N ASP A 32 16.80 0.08 -5.34
CA ASP A 32 15.51 -0.16 -5.96
C ASP A 32 14.47 -0.06 -4.84
N GLU A 33 13.57 0.91 -4.98
CA GLU A 33 12.47 1.10 -4.06
C GLU A 33 11.61 -0.16 -4.14
N ASP A 34 11.48 -0.88 -3.03
CA ASP A 34 10.62 -2.05 -2.95
C ASP A 34 9.17 -1.58 -3.02
N VAL A 35 8.62 -1.54 -4.23
CA VAL A 35 7.25 -1.09 -4.51
C VAL A 35 6.19 -1.99 -3.87
N PHE A 36 6.57 -3.19 -3.43
CA PHE A 36 5.72 -4.14 -2.71
C PHE A 36 5.96 -4.13 -1.20
N ALA A 37 6.74 -3.18 -0.69
CA ALA A 37 6.96 -3.04 0.74
C ALA A 37 5.62 -2.92 1.50
N GLY A 38 5.47 -3.74 2.55
CA GLY A 38 4.28 -3.74 3.40
C GLY A 38 3.02 -4.29 2.74
N CYS A 39 3.14 -4.95 1.59
CA CYS A 39 2.01 -5.57 0.95
C CYS A 39 1.39 -6.70 1.81
N CYS A 40 0.08 -6.95 1.63
CA CYS A 40 -0.68 -8.02 2.28
C CYS A 40 -0.70 -7.91 3.82
N SER A 41 -0.46 -6.71 4.34
CA SER A 41 -0.53 -6.43 5.76
C SER A 41 -1.96 -6.14 6.19
N ASP A 42 -2.39 -6.88 7.22
CA ASP A 42 -3.61 -6.63 8.00
C ASP A 42 -3.45 -5.47 9.01
N GLU A 43 -2.28 -4.83 9.07
CA GLU A 43 -2.09 -3.68 9.96
C GLU A 43 -3.03 -2.52 9.55
N PRO A 44 -3.85 -2.00 10.47
CA PRO A 44 -4.76 -0.91 10.15
C PRO A 44 -4.00 0.36 9.73
N ILE A 45 -4.33 0.89 8.55
CA ILE A 45 -3.65 2.06 7.96
C ILE A 45 -4.36 3.37 8.34
N PHE A 46 -5.69 3.34 8.45
CA PHE A 46 -6.52 4.53 8.64
C PHE A 46 -7.13 4.62 10.05
N GLY A 47 -6.30 4.35 11.06
CA GLY A 47 -6.72 4.23 12.46
C GLY A 47 -7.14 2.79 12.80
N PRO A 48 -7.57 2.54 14.05
CA PRO A 48 -7.96 1.20 14.46
C PRO A 48 -9.19 0.73 13.66
N ASN A 49 -9.15 -0.52 13.20
CA ASN A 49 -10.33 -1.16 12.64
C ASN A 49 -11.42 -1.29 13.72
N VAL A 50 -12.67 -1.11 13.32
CA VAL A 50 -13.86 -1.16 14.17
C VAL A 50 -14.79 -2.22 13.59
N ASP A 51 -15.34 -3.06 14.45
CA ASP A 51 -16.33 -4.06 14.05
C ASP A 51 -17.43 -4.21 15.10
N ASN A 52 -18.59 -3.61 14.83
CA ASN A 52 -19.80 -3.74 15.63
C ASN A 52 -20.93 -4.44 14.84
N LEU A 53 -20.59 -5.20 13.79
CA LEU A 53 -21.57 -5.87 12.94
C LEU A 53 -22.08 -7.17 13.59
N ASP A 54 -23.28 -7.58 13.19
CA ASP A 54 -23.78 -8.93 13.45
C ASP A 54 -23.36 -9.89 12.33
N HIS A 55 -22.26 -10.61 12.54
CA HIS A 55 -21.76 -11.62 11.60
C HIS A 55 -22.62 -12.88 11.50
N SER A 56 -23.59 -13.08 12.40
CA SER A 56 -24.49 -14.23 12.31
C SER A 56 -25.45 -14.14 11.12
N VAL A 57 -25.62 -12.93 10.57
CA VAL A 57 -26.48 -12.65 9.42
C VAL A 57 -25.66 -12.60 8.13
N GLY A 58 -24.56 -11.83 8.12
CA GLY A 58 -23.81 -11.51 6.90
C GLY A 58 -22.44 -12.19 6.75
N GLY A 59 -21.94 -12.88 7.78
CA GLY A 59 -20.60 -13.47 7.78
C GLY A 59 -19.49 -12.46 8.08
N GLU A 60 -18.26 -12.95 8.21
CA GLU A 60 -17.07 -12.11 8.42
C GLU A 60 -16.61 -11.50 7.10
N ILE A 61 -16.25 -10.22 7.12
CA ILE A 61 -15.77 -9.51 5.93
C ILE A 61 -14.27 -9.79 5.76
N SER A 62 -13.93 -10.46 4.67
CA SER A 62 -12.54 -10.78 4.30
C SER A 62 -12.14 -10.09 3.02
N VAL A 63 -10.91 -9.60 2.95
CA VAL A 63 -10.36 -8.87 1.81
C VAL A 63 -9.31 -9.74 1.16
N SER A 64 -9.34 -9.84 -0.17
CA SER A 64 -8.27 -10.51 -0.91
C SER A 64 -7.01 -9.67 -0.90
N HIS A 65 -5.89 -10.30 -0.55
CA HIS A 65 -4.62 -9.60 -0.39
C HIS A 65 -3.82 -9.51 -1.68
N ILE A 66 -4.23 -10.25 -2.72
CA ILE A 66 -3.60 -10.19 -4.03
C ILE A 66 -4.59 -9.91 -5.16
N LEU A 67 -4.15 -9.07 -6.08
CA LEU A 67 -4.84 -8.64 -7.28
C LEU A 67 -3.89 -8.78 -8.46
N THR A 68 -4.29 -9.54 -9.48
CA THR A 68 -3.46 -9.88 -10.64
C THR A 68 -4.25 -9.64 -11.93
N PRO A 69 -4.46 -8.37 -12.33
CA PRO A 69 -5.32 -8.02 -13.45
C PRO A 69 -4.59 -8.28 -14.78
N ASN A 70 -4.41 -9.56 -15.12
CA ASN A 70 -3.63 -10.04 -16.27
C ASN A 70 -4.52 -10.57 -17.41
N GLY A 71 -5.85 -10.65 -17.20
CA GLY A 71 -6.84 -11.09 -18.17
C GLY A 71 -6.99 -12.61 -18.29
N ASP A 72 -6.48 -13.40 -17.34
CA ASP A 72 -6.64 -14.85 -17.30
C ASP A 72 -7.89 -15.31 -16.52
N GLY A 73 -8.52 -14.38 -15.79
CA GLY A 73 -9.77 -14.60 -15.06
C GLY A 73 -9.60 -14.96 -13.59
N PHE A 74 -8.36 -15.03 -13.08
CA PHE A 74 -8.06 -15.21 -11.67
C PHE A 74 -7.66 -13.87 -11.04
N ASN A 75 -8.20 -13.56 -9.85
CA ASN A 75 -7.94 -12.33 -9.09
C ASN A 75 -7.88 -11.03 -9.92
N GLU A 76 -8.79 -10.88 -10.90
CA GLU A 76 -8.83 -9.72 -11.80
C GLU A 76 -9.31 -8.43 -11.13
N PHE A 77 -10.05 -8.57 -10.02
CA PHE A 77 -10.70 -7.48 -9.31
C PHE A 77 -10.45 -7.59 -7.81
N PHE A 78 -10.45 -6.43 -7.15
CA PHE A 78 -10.30 -6.33 -5.71
C PHE A 78 -11.48 -7.02 -5.03
N GLY A 79 -11.21 -8.17 -4.43
CA GLY A 79 -12.22 -9.04 -3.84
C GLY A 79 -12.49 -8.68 -2.39
N VAL A 80 -13.77 -8.55 -2.03
CA VAL A 80 -14.21 -8.47 -0.64
C VAL A 80 -15.35 -9.46 -0.41
N ILE A 81 -15.07 -10.50 0.37
CA ILE A 81 -16.03 -11.57 0.70
C ILE A 81 -17.04 -11.02 1.72
N ASN A 82 -18.32 -11.40 1.54
CA ASN A 82 -19.47 -11.07 2.40
C ASN A 82 -19.87 -9.59 2.47
N LEU A 83 -19.21 -8.69 1.74
CA LEU A 83 -19.54 -7.26 1.74
C LEU A 83 -20.96 -6.98 1.21
N ASP A 84 -21.44 -7.80 0.28
CA ASP A 84 -22.77 -7.74 -0.32
C ASP A 84 -23.90 -8.01 0.67
N ASN A 85 -23.61 -8.69 1.79
CA ASN A 85 -24.59 -8.91 2.86
C ASN A 85 -24.81 -7.67 3.76
N TYR A 86 -23.98 -6.64 3.61
CA TYR A 86 -24.03 -5.41 4.40
C TYR A 86 -24.35 -4.20 3.50
N PRO A 87 -25.60 -3.70 3.49
CA PRO A 87 -25.95 -2.54 2.68
C PRO A 87 -25.26 -1.26 3.17
N ASN A 88 -25.21 -0.22 2.33
CA ASN A 88 -24.64 1.09 2.66
C ASN A 88 -23.16 1.02 3.04
N HIS A 89 -22.34 0.49 2.15
CA HIS A 89 -20.91 0.43 2.34
C HIS A 89 -20.18 1.28 1.31
N THR A 90 -18.97 1.72 1.67
CA THR A 90 -18.05 2.41 0.76
C THR A 90 -16.72 1.69 0.77
N VAL A 91 -16.17 1.45 -0.42
CA VAL A 91 -14.81 0.97 -0.62
C VAL A 91 -14.01 2.10 -1.25
N THR A 92 -12.93 2.51 -0.58
CA THR A 92 -11.97 3.50 -1.10
C THR A 92 -10.61 2.83 -1.22
N ILE A 93 -9.95 3.01 -2.37
CA ILE A 93 -8.63 2.47 -2.65
C ILE A 93 -7.66 3.62 -2.91
N TYR A 94 -6.49 3.52 -2.31
CA TYR A 94 -5.42 4.49 -2.37
C TYR A 94 -4.17 3.86 -2.98
N ASN A 95 -3.43 4.64 -3.76
CA ASN A 95 -2.08 4.25 -4.17
C ASN A 95 -1.09 4.37 -2.99
N TYR A 96 0.18 4.01 -3.23
CA TYR A 96 1.22 4.06 -2.21
C TYR A 96 1.42 5.48 -1.62
N GLU A 97 1.16 6.54 -2.40
CA GLU A 97 1.24 7.96 -2.02
C GLU A 97 -0.01 8.50 -1.29
N ASP A 98 -0.92 7.63 -0.82
CA ASP A 98 -2.17 7.99 -0.13
C ASP A 98 -3.17 8.79 -0.99
N GLN A 99 -3.05 8.76 -2.32
CA GLN A 99 -4.02 9.36 -3.22
C GLN A 99 -5.15 8.38 -3.51
N ILE A 100 -6.41 8.85 -3.42
CA ILE A 100 -7.58 8.06 -3.81
C ILE A 100 -7.51 7.82 -5.32
N VAL A 101 -7.41 6.56 -5.70
CA VAL A 101 -7.41 6.11 -7.11
C VAL A 101 -8.72 5.47 -7.52
N PHE A 102 -9.54 5.09 -6.53
CA PHE A 102 -10.87 4.52 -6.74
C PHE A 102 -11.73 4.70 -5.49
N GLU A 103 -13.02 4.98 -5.69
CA GLU A 103 -14.02 5.01 -4.63
C GLU A 103 -15.37 4.55 -5.19
N SER A 104 -16.05 3.68 -4.46
CA SER A 104 -17.38 3.19 -4.82
C SER A 104 -18.27 3.04 -3.60
N SER A 105 -19.48 3.58 -3.71
CA SER A 105 -20.57 3.28 -2.78
C SER A 105 -21.34 2.06 -3.28
N ASN A 106 -21.59 1.10 -2.39
CA ASN A 106 -22.17 -0.20 -2.71
C ASN A 106 -21.33 -0.97 -3.76
N TYR A 107 -20.06 -1.23 -3.41
CA TYR A 107 -19.13 -2.06 -4.14
C TYR A 107 -19.65 -3.50 -4.27
N VAL A 108 -19.97 -3.93 -5.49
CA VAL A 108 -20.54 -5.25 -5.77
C VAL A 108 -19.79 -5.93 -6.90
N ALA A 109 -19.74 -7.27 -6.87
CA ALA A 109 -18.97 -8.14 -7.78
C ALA A 109 -19.20 -7.96 -9.31
N PHE A 110 -20.10 -7.07 -9.73
CA PHE A 110 -20.46 -6.86 -11.15
C PHE A 110 -20.57 -5.39 -11.58
N GLU A 111 -20.50 -4.44 -10.65
CA GLU A 111 -20.67 -3.01 -10.96
C GLU A 111 -19.66 -2.20 -10.14
N ASN A 112 -18.97 -1.26 -10.80
CA ASN A 112 -17.98 -0.39 -10.16
C ASN A 112 -16.93 -1.19 -9.38
N LEU A 113 -16.19 -2.05 -10.09
CA LEU A 113 -15.09 -2.84 -9.54
C LEU A 113 -13.77 -2.09 -9.70
N PHE A 114 -12.80 -2.42 -8.85
CA PHE A 114 -11.42 -2.02 -9.04
C PHE A 114 -10.58 -3.22 -9.46
N PRO A 115 -9.69 -3.10 -10.45
CA PRO A 115 -9.57 -1.99 -11.39
C PRO A 115 -10.84 -1.82 -12.25
N ASP A 116 -11.12 -0.60 -12.69
CA ASP A 116 -12.34 -0.29 -13.42
C ASP A 116 -12.28 -0.69 -14.91
N VAL A 117 -12.77 -1.89 -15.24
CA VAL A 117 -12.76 -2.39 -16.63
C VAL A 117 -13.63 -1.60 -17.61
N GLU A 118 -14.69 -0.91 -17.15
CA GLU A 118 -15.48 -0.02 -18.03
C GLU A 118 -14.73 1.29 -18.37
N PHE A 119 -13.76 1.67 -17.53
CA PHE A 119 -12.80 2.76 -17.75
C PHE A 119 -11.47 2.27 -18.31
N ALA A 120 -11.31 0.98 -18.61
CA ALA A 120 -10.23 0.49 -19.47
C ALA A 120 -10.32 1.02 -20.91
N GLN A 121 -11.41 1.73 -21.28
CA GLN A 121 -11.46 2.59 -22.46
C GLN A 121 -10.74 3.94 -22.28
N VAL A 122 -10.33 4.30 -21.06
CA VAL A 122 -9.67 5.56 -20.66
C VAL A 122 -8.26 5.30 -20.13
N ASN A 123 -7.45 4.44 -20.74
CA ASN A 123 -5.98 4.39 -20.51
C ASN A 123 -5.48 4.39 -19.03
N THR A 124 -6.30 4.06 -18.03
CA THR A 124 -5.88 4.10 -16.63
C THR A 124 -5.09 2.84 -16.36
N VAL A 125 -3.77 2.98 -16.35
CA VAL A 125 -2.85 1.93 -15.95
C VAL A 125 -2.54 2.14 -14.48
N TYR A 126 -2.92 1.17 -13.65
CA TYR A 126 -2.54 1.12 -12.24
C TYR A 126 -1.15 0.48 -12.16
N PRO A 127 -0.12 1.18 -11.65
CA PRO A 127 1.21 0.59 -11.50
C PRO A 127 1.19 -0.61 -10.56
N ASP A 128 2.01 -1.62 -10.85
CA ASP A 128 2.25 -2.73 -9.93
C ASP A 128 2.86 -2.21 -8.61
N GLY A 129 2.43 -2.76 -7.47
CA GLY A 129 2.91 -2.38 -6.14
C GLY A 129 1.87 -2.55 -5.04
N THR A 130 2.18 -1.99 -3.86
CA THR A 130 1.30 -1.98 -2.69
C THR A 130 0.23 -0.89 -2.80
N TYR A 131 -1.03 -1.30 -2.60
CA TYR A 131 -2.18 -0.41 -2.49
C TYR A 131 -2.76 -0.49 -1.09
N LYS A 132 -3.51 0.54 -0.71
CA LYS A 132 -4.21 0.61 0.58
C LYS A 132 -5.70 0.62 0.32
N TYR A 133 -6.46 -0.03 1.20
CA TYR A 133 -7.92 -0.01 1.13
C TYR A 133 -8.52 0.53 2.42
N LYS A 134 -9.71 1.10 2.31
CA LYS A 134 -10.59 1.43 3.43
C LYS A 134 -12.02 1.04 3.09
N ILE A 135 -12.61 0.24 3.95
CA ILE A 135 -14.00 -0.21 3.87
C ILE A 135 -14.73 0.37 5.07
N VAL A 136 -15.86 1.04 4.81
CA VAL A 136 -16.75 1.58 5.84
C VAL A 136 -18.16 1.06 5.57
N ILE A 137 -18.85 0.57 6.60
CA ILE A 137 -20.26 0.17 6.53
C ILE A 137 -21.06 1.04 7.48
N GLU A 138 -22.09 1.71 6.96
CA GLU A 138 -22.89 2.75 7.61
C GLU A 138 -22.05 3.98 8.05
N ASP A 139 -21.11 3.81 8.97
CA ASP A 139 -20.13 4.80 9.41
C ASP A 139 -18.91 4.15 10.09
N GLU A 140 -17.88 4.95 10.35
CA GLU A 140 -16.62 4.45 10.93
C GLU A 140 -16.77 3.90 12.37
N GLN A 141 -17.84 4.29 13.08
CA GLN A 141 -18.14 3.80 14.42
C GLN A 141 -18.86 2.44 14.39
N THR A 142 -19.50 2.13 13.28
CA THR A 142 -20.20 0.87 13.04
C THR A 142 -19.22 -0.18 12.53
N PHE A 143 -18.51 0.14 11.44
CA PHE A 143 -17.50 -0.74 10.88
C PHE A 143 -16.46 0.04 10.08
N THR A 144 -15.19 -0.25 10.35
CA THR A 144 -14.06 0.17 9.52
C THR A 144 -13.08 -0.98 9.39
N LYS A 145 -12.74 -1.36 8.16
CA LYS A 145 -11.61 -2.26 7.87
C LYS A 145 -10.67 -1.57 6.90
N SER A 146 -9.39 -1.52 7.27
CA SER A 146 -8.32 -1.00 6.43
C SER A 146 -7.09 -1.88 6.53
N GLY A 147 -6.29 -1.85 5.48
CA GLY A 147 -5.09 -2.64 5.31
C GLY A 147 -4.47 -2.39 3.95
N THR A 148 -3.65 -3.33 3.50
CA THR A 148 -2.94 -3.26 2.22
C THR A 148 -3.15 -4.51 1.37
N PHE A 149 -2.99 -4.38 0.07
CA PHE A 149 -3.03 -5.50 -0.88
C PHE A 149 -2.04 -5.27 -2.03
N CYS A 150 -1.70 -6.35 -2.74
CA CYS A 150 -0.74 -6.35 -3.84
C CYS A 150 -1.47 -6.24 -5.17
N LEU A 151 -1.05 -5.30 -6.02
CA LEU A 151 -1.41 -5.33 -7.44
C LEU A 151 -0.19 -5.76 -8.24
N TYR A 152 -0.30 -6.87 -8.97
CA TYR A 152 0.76 -7.39 -9.84
C TYR A 152 0.20 -7.86 -11.17
N SER A 153 0.41 -7.08 -12.23
CA SER A 153 -0.08 -7.40 -13.59
C SER A 153 0.91 -8.23 -14.43
N GLY A 154 2.12 -8.49 -13.92
CA GLY A 154 3.15 -9.21 -14.64
C GLY A 154 3.93 -8.38 -15.66
N ASN A 155 3.87 -7.05 -15.56
CA ASN A 155 4.52 -6.13 -16.50
C ASN A 155 5.30 -5.02 -15.76
N PRO A 156 6.65 -5.04 -15.79
CA PRO A 156 7.50 -6.01 -16.49
C PRO A 156 7.40 -7.40 -15.88
N PRO A 157 7.76 -8.47 -16.62
CA PRO A 157 7.83 -9.81 -16.07
C PRO A 157 8.96 -9.85 -15.04
N ILE A 158 8.62 -9.58 -13.79
CA ILE A 158 9.49 -9.81 -12.65
C ILE A 158 9.40 -11.31 -12.37
N ALA A 159 10.54 -11.98 -12.16
CA ALA A 159 10.48 -13.38 -11.78
C ALA A 159 9.67 -13.47 -10.47
N ALA A 160 8.55 -14.22 -10.46
CA ALA A 160 7.73 -14.42 -9.27
C ALA A 160 8.57 -14.92 -8.06
N GLU A 161 9.73 -15.52 -8.34
CA GLU A 161 10.75 -15.95 -7.39
C GLU A 161 11.45 -14.81 -6.63
N GLU A 162 11.39 -13.56 -7.11
CA GLU A 162 12.02 -12.39 -6.48
C GLU A 162 11.09 -11.65 -5.49
N GLN A 163 9.77 -11.82 -5.61
CA GLN A 163 8.79 -11.02 -4.86
C GLN A 163 8.15 -11.74 -3.65
N ASN A 164 8.47 -13.02 -3.45
CA ASN A 164 8.05 -13.87 -2.33
C ASN A 164 6.65 -13.53 -1.75
N PHE A 165 5.60 -13.57 -2.58
CA PHE A 165 4.20 -13.39 -2.14
C PHE A 165 3.67 -14.53 -1.26
N SER A 166 4.54 -15.41 -0.73
CA SER A 166 4.12 -16.53 0.11
C SER A 166 3.36 -16.12 1.38
N GLU A 167 3.56 -14.88 1.83
CA GLU A 167 2.83 -14.28 2.96
C GLU A 167 1.44 -13.78 2.56
N CYS A 168 1.18 -13.56 1.27
CA CYS A 168 -0.11 -13.13 0.73
C CYS A 168 -1.04 -14.29 0.39
N ILE A 169 -0.47 -15.43 -0.03
CA ILE A 169 -1.23 -16.55 -0.58
C ILE A 169 -1.88 -17.33 0.56
N GLU A 170 -3.09 -16.92 0.94
CA GLU A 170 -3.99 -17.78 1.71
C GLU A 170 -4.52 -18.93 0.83
N ALA A 171 -5.00 -20.00 1.47
CA ALA A 171 -5.54 -21.17 0.78
C ALA A 171 -6.82 -20.81 -0.01
N GLY A 172 -6.67 -20.37 -1.27
CA GLY A 172 -7.78 -19.99 -2.13
C GLY A 172 -7.41 -18.98 -3.23
N GLU A 173 -6.33 -18.22 -3.07
CA GLU A 173 -5.89 -17.18 -4.02
C GLU A 173 -4.90 -17.72 -5.05
N PHE A 174 -5.31 -18.77 -5.79
CA PHE A 174 -4.48 -19.31 -6.86
C PHE A 174 -4.48 -18.38 -8.07
N ASP A 175 -3.29 -18.03 -8.55
CA ASP A 175 -3.08 -17.42 -9.85
C ASP A 175 -1.86 -18.07 -10.55
N PRO A 176 -1.97 -18.46 -11.84
CA PRO A 176 -0.85 -18.98 -12.63
C PRO A 176 0.40 -18.09 -12.58
N ILE A 177 0.23 -16.76 -12.62
CA ILE A 177 1.33 -15.80 -12.65
C ILE A 177 2.15 -15.78 -11.34
N LEU A 178 1.50 -16.12 -10.23
CA LEU A 178 2.13 -16.19 -8.91
C LEU A 178 2.78 -17.54 -8.64
N SER A 179 2.26 -18.60 -9.26
CA SER A 179 2.73 -19.98 -9.06
C SER A 179 3.82 -20.41 -10.05
N GLY A 180 4.03 -19.65 -11.14
CA GLY A 180 5.08 -19.91 -12.12
C GLY A 180 4.83 -21.13 -13.02
N PHE A 181 3.57 -21.60 -13.12
CA PHE A 181 3.16 -22.75 -13.92
C PHE A 181 2.19 -22.38 -15.04
#